data_AF-A0A0F9Y9D3-F1
#
_entry.id   AF-A0A0F9Y9D3-F1
#
_cell.length_a   1.000
_cell.length_b   1.000
_cell.length_c   1.000
_cell.angle_alpha   90.00
_cell.angle_beta   90.00
_cell.angle_gamma   90.00
#
_symmetry.space_group_name_H-M   'P 1'
#
loop_
_entity.id
_entity.type
_entity.pdbx_description
1 polymer ?
#
loop_
_entity_poly.entity_id
_entity_poly.type
_entity_poly.pdbx_seq_one_letter_code
_entity_poly.pdbx_strand_id
1 'polypeptide(L)'
;MTPNAADIEEKLLQILKDNRPGKEVRGCNTHLDIYERAVQKEIIEPLFKDLGEQGRIQDIDDLGHDTEFKLVWNRALRGQCEDWDCRTLANLFITNAVRDVPDFFRVVFKDDYDAIDAAILKNLPDLLSGGGMGPYTGWGLKSWMTGAHVDIKMDGLQASFCARDGSTLEPPPRYIAYKDSDPSQEPVEVYGLMSFHCEEIDYDTSIKAWQAWSNALRSKELNRRDQYDSVVGRMLMNLLPLNEIGISQMVLRQDESVSVEAGPDGVIAYRGEVRGLKRLVDEGQFLCGPRARFAEILETGGFSKAGAGAFLDTLAQSSSAFCALAPAGSNFRYMLDPETLMAFEEDGDDMLYDLDKADALPIMAAGTFEMPEMITHRDREARKLAANLSSELGEPT
;
A
#
# COMPACT_ATOMS: atom_id res chain seq x y z
N MET A 1 13.93 31.02 20.99
CA MET A 1 15.40 30.89 21.21
C MET A 1 15.98 30.01 20.11
N THR A 2 17.24 30.19 19.67
CA THR A 2 17.89 29.20 18.77
C THR A 2 18.40 28.06 19.62
N PRO A 3 18.22 26.78 19.21
CA PRO A 3 18.77 25.67 19.95
C PRO A 3 20.28 25.89 20.14
N ASN A 4 20.75 25.89 21.37
CA ASN A 4 22.17 26.05 21.65
C ASN A 4 22.85 24.68 21.52
N ALA A 5 23.86 24.57 20.65
CA ALA A 5 24.62 23.34 20.46
C ALA A 5 25.24 22.83 21.77
N ALA A 6 25.68 23.73 22.66
CA ALA A 6 26.26 23.34 23.95
C ALA A 6 25.24 22.65 24.89
N ASP A 7 23.99 23.12 24.89
CA ASP A 7 22.93 22.52 25.71
C ASP A 7 22.55 21.13 25.19
N ILE A 8 22.60 20.95 23.86
CA ILE A 8 22.39 19.66 23.20
C ILE A 8 23.54 18.70 23.52
N GLU A 9 24.79 19.18 23.43
CA GLU A 9 25.98 18.41 23.78
C GLU A 9 25.95 17.92 25.24
N GLU A 10 25.57 18.78 26.19
CA GLU A 10 25.45 18.41 27.61
C GLU A 10 24.43 17.28 27.81
N LYS A 11 23.27 17.38 27.17
CA LYS A 11 22.26 16.31 27.21
C LYS A 11 22.77 15.02 26.55
N LEU A 12 23.47 15.12 25.42
CA LEU A 12 24.05 13.96 24.75
C LEU A 12 25.09 13.24 25.62
N LEU A 13 25.96 14.00 26.29
CA LEU A 13 26.93 13.43 27.22
C LEU A 13 26.24 12.63 28.34
N GLN A 14 25.12 13.13 28.87
CA GLN A 14 24.34 12.43 29.87
C GLN A 14 23.68 11.16 29.29
N ILE A 15 23.08 11.25 28.09
CA ILE A 15 22.49 10.09 27.38
C ILE A 15 23.53 9.00 27.13
N LEU A 16 24.70 9.34 26.59
CA LEU A 16 25.76 8.36 26.31
C LEU A 16 26.28 7.72 27.60
N LYS A 17 26.42 8.50 28.68
CA LYS A 17 26.83 8.00 29.99
C LYS A 17 25.82 7.02 30.59
N ASP A 18 24.52 7.30 30.44
CA ASP A 18 23.43 6.50 31.00
C ASP A 18 23.05 5.30 30.12
N ASN A 19 23.48 5.29 28.86
CA ASN A 19 23.22 4.23 27.89
C ASN A 19 24.55 3.65 27.40
N ARG A 20 25.25 2.92 28.28
CA ARG A 20 26.50 2.20 27.94
C ARG A 20 26.22 0.90 27.18
N PRO A 21 27.16 0.41 26.35
CA PRO A 21 27.04 -0.90 25.70
C PRO A 21 26.69 -2.01 26.71
N GLY A 22 25.70 -2.84 26.38
CA GLY A 22 25.14 -3.88 27.26
C GLY A 22 23.92 -3.45 28.08
N LYS A 23 23.43 -2.22 27.95
CA LYS A 23 22.11 -1.82 28.46
C LYS A 23 21.03 -2.47 27.61
N GLU A 24 20.02 -3.06 28.24
CA GLU A 24 18.86 -3.61 27.56
C GLU A 24 17.65 -2.70 27.77
N VAL A 25 16.96 -2.38 26.67
CA VAL A 25 15.75 -1.57 26.67
C VAL A 25 14.70 -2.28 25.83
N ARG A 26 13.51 -2.49 26.40
CA ARG A 26 12.40 -3.18 25.71
C ARG A 26 12.14 -2.51 24.35
N GLY A 27 12.15 -3.32 23.29
CA GLY A 27 11.88 -2.89 21.91
C GLY A 27 13.10 -2.37 21.14
N CYS A 28 14.28 -2.28 21.76
CA CYS A 28 15.55 -1.93 21.11
C CYS A 28 16.33 -3.22 20.79
N ASN A 29 16.76 -3.39 19.55
CA ASN A 29 17.49 -4.58 19.10
C ASN A 29 19.00 -4.38 19.06
N THR A 30 19.44 -3.13 19.00
CA THR A 30 20.86 -2.75 18.96
C THR A 30 21.14 -1.64 19.96
N HIS A 31 22.41 -1.42 20.27
CA HIS A 31 22.82 -0.29 21.11
C HIS A 31 22.49 1.07 20.44
N LEU A 32 22.55 1.11 19.11
CA LEU A 32 22.18 2.30 18.34
C LEU A 32 20.68 2.64 18.49
N ASP A 33 19.80 1.63 18.51
CA ASP A 33 18.37 1.82 18.76
C ASP A 33 18.12 2.48 20.12
N ILE A 34 18.94 2.16 21.13
CA ILE A 34 18.84 2.74 22.47
C ILE A 34 19.21 4.23 22.43
N TYR A 35 20.27 4.60 21.69
CA TYR A 35 20.63 6.00 21.46
C TYR A 35 19.54 6.75 20.71
N GLU A 36 19.04 6.18 19.62
CA GLU A 36 17.94 6.77 18.85
C GLU A 36 16.70 7.02 19.72
N ARG A 37 16.32 6.04 20.55
CA ARG A 37 15.19 6.20 21.47
C ARG A 37 15.42 7.31 22.49
N ALA A 38 16.59 7.34 23.13
CA ALA A 38 16.92 8.33 24.16
C ALA A 38 17.04 9.75 23.57
N VAL A 39 17.78 9.91 22.48
CA VAL A 39 17.93 11.19 21.75
C VAL A 39 16.57 11.71 21.29
N GLN A 40 15.69 10.83 20.79
CA GLN A 40 14.37 11.27 20.38
C GLN A 40 13.59 11.85 21.55
N LYS A 41 13.46 11.11 22.66
CA LYS A 41 12.62 11.48 23.80
C LYS A 41 13.18 12.65 24.62
N GLU A 42 14.49 12.72 24.80
CA GLU A 42 15.12 13.68 25.72
C GLU A 42 15.59 14.97 25.03
N ILE A 43 15.79 14.92 23.71
CA ILE A 43 16.31 16.03 22.91
C ILE A 43 15.33 16.42 21.80
N ILE A 44 15.06 15.55 20.84
CA ILE A 44 14.34 15.93 19.60
C ILE A 44 12.90 16.32 19.88
N GLU A 45 12.11 15.48 20.55
CA GLU A 45 10.68 15.76 20.79
C GLU A 45 10.46 17.06 21.59
N PRO A 46 11.16 17.30 22.73
CA PRO A 46 11.04 18.58 23.44
C PRO A 46 11.48 19.78 22.59
N LEU A 47 12.58 19.62 21.83
CA LEU A 47 13.11 20.69 21.00
C LEU A 47 12.17 21.04 19.86
N PHE A 48 11.63 20.03 19.18
CA PHE A 48 10.76 20.21 18.02
C PHE A 48 9.41 20.80 18.41
N LYS A 49 8.87 20.39 19.56
CA LYS A 49 7.69 21.03 20.13
C LYS A 49 7.92 22.52 20.38
N ASP A 50 9.01 22.89 21.08
CA ASP A 50 9.33 24.29 21.36
C ASP A 50 9.55 25.11 20.07
N LEU A 51 10.28 24.55 19.10
CA LEU A 51 10.51 25.20 17.80
C LEU A 51 9.23 25.33 16.98
N GLY A 52 8.33 24.34 17.03
CA GLY A 52 7.02 24.37 16.40
C GLY A 52 6.10 25.43 17.01
N GLU A 53 6.02 25.50 18.35
CA GLU A 53 5.25 26.53 19.08
C GLU A 53 5.77 27.95 18.78
N GLN A 54 7.07 28.10 18.53
CA GLN A 54 7.69 29.37 18.12
C GLN A 54 7.56 29.66 16.62
N GLY A 55 6.99 28.76 15.82
CA GLY A 55 6.87 28.89 14.36
C GLY A 55 8.20 28.91 13.62
N ARG A 56 9.26 28.34 14.21
CA ARG A 56 10.62 28.30 13.65
C ARG A 56 10.86 27.15 12.68
N ILE A 57 10.12 26.07 12.88
CA ILE A 57 10.04 24.92 11.98
C ILE A 57 8.57 24.66 11.72
N GLN A 58 8.26 24.20 10.52
CA GLN A 58 6.89 23.97 10.07
C GLN A 58 6.68 22.51 9.74
N ASP A 59 5.40 22.13 9.67
CA ASP A 59 4.99 20.84 9.15
C ASP A 59 5.61 20.62 7.76
N ILE A 60 6.04 19.40 7.49
CA ILE A 60 6.53 19.04 6.16
C ILE A 60 5.34 18.70 5.28
N ASP A 61 5.33 19.26 4.08
CA ASP A 61 4.47 18.80 3.00
C ASP A 61 5.21 17.72 2.19
N ASP A 62 4.60 16.54 2.08
CA ASP A 62 5.10 15.44 1.25
C ASP A 62 4.43 15.36 -0.12
N LEU A 63 3.65 16.38 -0.49
CA LEU A 63 2.96 16.48 -1.77
C LEU A 63 2.02 15.29 -2.05
N GLY A 64 1.59 14.57 -1.01
CA GLY A 64 0.71 13.41 -1.10
C GLY A 64 1.45 12.08 -1.26
N HIS A 65 2.75 12.00 -0.99
CA HIS A 65 3.49 10.73 -1.00
C HIS A 65 3.18 9.80 0.18
N ASP A 66 2.52 10.33 1.20
CA ASP A 66 2.09 9.70 2.46
C ASP A 66 3.21 9.00 3.20
N THR A 67 4.34 9.69 3.41
CA THR A 67 5.50 9.07 4.10
C THR A 67 5.29 8.97 5.62
N GLU A 68 5.72 7.86 6.22
CA GLU A 68 5.69 7.67 7.68
C GLU A 68 6.49 8.78 8.40
N PHE A 69 7.61 9.20 7.82
CA PHE A 69 8.44 10.26 8.38
C PHE A 69 7.68 11.59 8.53
N LYS A 70 6.84 11.98 7.56
CA LYS A 70 6.00 13.18 7.67
C LYS A 70 5.07 13.10 8.87
N LEU A 71 4.42 11.95 9.07
CA LEU A 71 3.49 11.75 10.18
C LEU A 71 4.19 11.94 11.53
N VAL A 72 5.37 11.34 11.69
CA VAL A 72 6.14 11.47 12.93
C VAL A 72 6.68 12.89 13.11
N TRP A 73 7.20 13.54 12.06
CA TRP A 73 7.66 14.93 12.12
C TRP A 73 6.55 15.87 12.59
N ASN A 74 5.40 15.83 11.92
CA ASN A 74 4.28 16.74 12.22
C ASN A 74 3.68 16.46 13.61
N ARG A 75 3.65 15.21 14.07
CA ARG A 75 3.27 14.87 15.46
C ARG A 75 4.26 15.45 16.48
N ALA A 76 5.56 15.38 16.20
CA ALA A 76 6.58 15.94 17.10
C ALA A 76 6.48 17.46 17.26
N LEU A 77 6.19 18.20 16.18
CA LEU A 77 5.96 19.65 16.26
C LEU A 77 4.78 20.02 17.17
N ARG A 78 3.78 19.14 17.25
CA ARG A 78 2.55 19.35 18.03
C ARG A 78 2.67 18.77 19.45
N GLY A 79 3.77 18.12 19.78
CA GLY A 79 3.95 17.40 21.05
C GLY A 79 3.01 16.19 21.20
N GLN A 80 2.67 15.54 20.10
CA GLN A 80 1.74 14.40 20.01
C GLN A 80 2.46 13.09 19.66
N CYS A 81 3.74 12.96 20.04
CA CYS A 81 4.54 11.78 19.74
C CYS A 81 3.99 10.54 20.42
N GLU A 82 3.92 9.44 19.68
CA GLU A 82 3.53 8.13 20.21
C GLU A 82 4.74 7.37 20.77
N ASP A 83 4.47 6.29 21.49
CA ASP A 83 5.53 5.45 22.06
C ASP A 83 6.29 4.71 20.96
N TRP A 84 5.66 4.36 19.84
CA TRP A 84 6.26 3.66 18.71
C TRP A 84 6.90 4.59 17.66
N ASP A 85 6.65 5.90 17.74
CA ASP A 85 7.41 6.91 16.97
C ASP A 85 8.90 6.86 17.29
N CYS A 86 9.25 6.24 18.42
CA CYS A 86 10.61 6.16 18.91
C CYS A 86 11.54 5.50 17.88
N ARG A 87 12.47 6.32 17.38
CA ARG A 87 13.57 6.07 16.43
C ARG A 87 13.36 6.64 15.04
N THR A 88 12.13 6.94 14.60
CA THR A 88 11.92 7.42 13.21
C THR A 88 12.58 8.78 12.96
N LEU A 89 12.47 9.73 13.91
CA LEU A 89 13.11 11.04 13.77
C LEU A 89 14.59 10.97 14.11
N ALA A 90 14.95 10.32 15.23
CA ALA A 90 16.35 10.27 15.66
C ALA A 90 17.25 9.48 14.69
N ASN A 91 16.74 8.44 14.03
CA ASN A 91 17.50 7.67 13.05
C ASN A 91 18.05 8.55 11.93
N LEU A 92 17.28 9.54 11.46
CA LEU A 92 17.73 10.50 10.45
C LEU A 92 19.01 11.22 10.90
N PHE A 93 18.95 11.83 12.08
CA PHE A 93 20.03 12.67 12.59
C PHE A 93 21.24 11.84 13.04
N ILE A 94 21.01 10.69 13.69
CA ILE A 94 22.08 9.81 14.14
C ILE A 94 22.78 9.18 12.95
N THR A 95 22.05 8.67 11.96
CA THR A 95 22.66 8.10 10.75
C THR A 95 23.49 9.13 10.00
N ASN A 96 23.02 10.38 9.94
CA ASN A 96 23.81 11.46 9.35
C ASN A 96 25.07 11.78 10.18
N ALA A 97 24.93 11.84 11.51
CA ALA A 97 26.05 12.12 12.42
C ALA A 97 27.15 11.06 12.33
N VAL A 98 26.81 9.80 12.09
CA VAL A 98 27.77 8.68 12.01
C VAL A 98 28.17 8.28 10.59
N ARG A 99 27.66 8.97 9.56
CA ARG A 99 27.85 8.61 8.14
C ARG A 99 29.31 8.43 7.74
N ASP A 100 30.19 9.26 8.30
CA ASP A 100 31.61 9.30 7.95
C ASP A 100 32.47 8.44 8.90
N VAL A 101 31.86 7.62 9.77
CA VAL A 101 32.58 6.65 10.61
C VAL A 101 33.14 5.51 9.75
N PRO A 102 34.46 5.32 9.70
CA PRO A 102 35.05 4.24 8.90
C PRO A 102 34.60 2.86 9.38
N ASP A 103 34.36 1.95 8.43
CA ASP A 103 33.91 0.57 8.70
C ASP A 103 32.64 0.49 9.59
N PHE A 104 31.73 1.47 9.54
CA PHE A 104 30.55 1.59 10.42
C PHE A 104 29.83 0.25 10.71
N PHE A 105 29.48 -0.53 9.67
CA PHE A 105 28.84 -1.84 9.88
C PHE A 105 29.69 -2.79 10.71
N ARG A 106 31.00 -2.85 10.46
CA ARG A 106 31.93 -3.69 11.22
C ARG A 106 32.05 -3.22 12.66
N VAL A 107 31.97 -1.92 12.90
CA VAL A 107 32.03 -1.30 14.23
C VAL A 107 30.78 -1.67 15.04
N VAL A 108 29.59 -1.54 14.43
CA VAL A 108 28.31 -1.97 15.03
C VAL A 108 28.31 -3.47 15.35
N PHE A 109 28.72 -4.33 14.41
CA PHE A 109 28.74 -5.79 14.64
C PHE A 109 29.82 -6.27 15.62
N LYS A 110 30.80 -5.43 15.96
CA LYS A 110 31.86 -5.74 16.93
C LYS A 110 31.62 -5.11 18.31
N ASP A 111 30.50 -4.40 18.47
CA ASP A 111 30.17 -3.64 19.67
C ASP A 111 31.25 -2.61 20.10
N ASP A 112 31.96 -2.03 19.12
CA ASP A 112 33.03 -1.05 19.33
C ASP A 112 32.51 0.39 19.20
N TYR A 113 31.72 0.86 20.16
CA TYR A 113 30.94 2.10 20.00
C TYR A 113 31.72 3.41 20.20
N ASP A 114 33.01 3.39 20.56
CA ASP A 114 33.79 4.61 20.85
C ASP A 114 33.83 5.59 19.66
N ALA A 115 33.99 5.06 18.44
CA ALA A 115 34.01 5.88 17.22
C ALA A 115 32.61 6.44 16.87
N ILE A 116 31.55 5.72 17.23
CA ILE A 116 30.16 6.12 17.03
C ILE A 116 29.81 7.24 18.03
N ASP A 117 30.14 7.06 19.30
CA ASP A 117 29.93 8.04 20.37
C ASP A 117 30.63 9.37 20.06
N ALA A 118 31.89 9.30 19.62
CA ALA A 118 32.66 10.47 19.23
C ALA A 118 32.02 11.21 18.05
N ALA A 119 31.50 10.48 17.05
CA ALA A 119 30.83 11.07 15.90
C ALA A 119 29.49 11.72 16.28
N ILE A 120 28.68 11.05 17.12
CA ILE A 120 27.42 11.59 17.63
C ILE A 120 27.68 12.87 18.41
N LEU A 121 28.60 12.88 19.38
CA LEU A 121 28.93 14.06 20.18
C LEU A 121 29.42 15.23 19.33
N LYS A 122 30.21 14.94 18.30
CA LYS A 122 30.78 15.97 17.44
C LYS A 122 29.76 16.58 16.49
N ASN A 123 28.94 15.75 15.84
CA ASN A 123 28.17 16.17 14.67
C ASN A 123 26.70 16.46 15.01
N LEU A 124 26.10 15.72 15.96
CA LEU A 124 24.67 15.83 16.26
C LEU A 124 24.26 17.21 16.83
N PRO A 125 25.04 17.87 17.72
CA PRO A 125 24.72 19.22 18.18
C PRO A 125 24.59 20.25 17.05
N ASP A 126 25.47 20.18 16.04
CA ASP A 126 25.46 21.08 14.89
C ASP A 126 24.22 20.82 14.01
N LEU A 127 23.94 19.55 13.70
CA LEU A 127 22.76 19.15 12.93
C LEU A 127 21.45 19.65 13.57
N LEU A 128 21.29 19.47 14.89
CA LEU A 128 20.08 19.86 15.63
C LEU A 128 19.98 21.36 15.93
N SER A 129 21.08 22.12 15.78
CA SER A 129 21.10 23.58 15.96
C SER A 129 21.04 24.37 14.65
N GLY A 130 20.95 23.68 13.50
CA GLY A 130 20.71 24.28 12.20
C GLY A 130 21.93 24.34 11.28
N GLY A 131 22.93 23.48 11.48
CA GLY A 131 24.07 23.31 10.58
C GLY A 131 23.71 22.83 9.17
N GLY A 132 22.46 22.41 8.98
CA GLY A 132 21.96 21.85 7.72
C GLY A 132 22.41 20.40 7.53
N MET A 133 21.76 19.72 6.59
CA MET A 133 21.99 18.30 6.36
C MET A 133 21.75 17.99 4.89
N GLY A 134 22.72 17.31 4.27
CA GLY A 134 22.56 16.83 2.88
C GLY A 134 21.45 15.78 2.76
N PRO A 135 21.05 15.45 1.51
CA PRO A 135 20.00 14.45 1.26
C PRO A 135 20.31 13.11 1.94
N TYR A 136 19.29 12.55 2.58
CA TYR A 136 19.31 11.25 3.23
C TYR A 136 18.07 10.44 2.83
N THR A 137 18.25 9.14 2.63
CA THR A 137 17.17 8.16 2.39
C THR A 137 17.16 7.13 3.51
N GLY A 138 15.96 6.64 3.87
CA GLY A 138 15.78 5.59 4.87
C GLY A 138 14.42 4.90 4.72
N TRP A 139 14.15 3.88 5.54
CA TRP A 139 12.91 3.08 5.47
C TRP A 139 11.64 3.92 5.67
N GLY A 140 11.65 4.87 6.63
CA GLY A 140 10.52 5.78 6.88
C GLY A 140 10.30 6.83 5.77
N LEU A 141 11.19 6.88 4.77
CA LEU A 141 11.13 7.80 3.63
C LEU A 141 10.73 7.09 2.33
N LYS A 142 10.10 5.92 2.44
CA LYS A 142 9.45 5.25 1.30
C LYS A 142 8.06 5.85 1.11
N SER A 143 7.76 6.29 -0.12
CA SER A 143 6.42 6.75 -0.48
C SER A 143 5.45 5.58 -0.44
N TRP A 144 4.39 5.68 0.36
CA TRP A 144 3.30 4.71 0.35
C TRP A 144 2.49 4.77 -0.94
N MET A 145 2.43 5.95 -1.59
CA MET A 145 1.75 6.07 -2.88
C MET A 145 2.49 5.34 -4.02
N THR A 146 3.80 5.57 -4.17
CA THR A 146 4.55 5.07 -5.34
C THR A 146 5.46 3.90 -5.04
N GLY A 147 5.86 3.71 -3.78
CA GLY A 147 6.85 2.72 -3.35
C GLY A 147 8.29 3.18 -3.53
N ALA A 148 8.49 4.34 -4.17
CA ALA A 148 9.81 4.92 -4.37
C ALA A 148 10.36 5.49 -3.06
N HIS A 149 11.68 5.41 -2.89
CA HIS A 149 12.36 6.11 -1.82
C HIS A 149 12.44 7.60 -2.17
N VAL A 150 12.13 8.42 -1.18
CA VAL A 150 12.22 9.87 -1.17
C VAL A 150 13.41 10.25 -0.30
N ASP A 151 14.12 11.31 -0.67
CA ASP A 151 15.20 11.83 0.16
C ASP A 151 14.69 12.98 1.01
N ILE A 152 15.26 13.15 2.19
CA ILE A 152 15.03 14.31 3.05
C ILE A 152 16.32 15.09 3.22
N LYS A 153 16.23 16.41 3.20
CA LYS A 153 17.34 17.32 3.51
C LYS A 153 16.91 18.34 4.56
N MET A 154 17.88 18.89 5.28
CA MET A 154 17.64 20.01 6.21
C MET A 154 18.26 21.27 5.65
N ASP A 155 17.46 22.31 5.47
CA ASP A 155 17.92 23.67 5.23
C ASP A 155 17.81 24.46 6.54
N GLY A 156 18.95 24.60 7.23
CA GLY A 156 18.97 25.02 8.62
C GLY A 156 18.20 24.02 9.51
N LEU A 157 17.10 24.48 10.11
CA LEU A 157 16.22 23.67 10.95
C LEU A 157 15.00 23.11 10.21
N GLN A 158 14.76 23.54 8.96
CA GLN A 158 13.60 23.12 8.20
C GLN A 158 13.92 21.87 7.37
N ALA A 159 13.17 20.80 7.60
CA ALA A 159 13.20 19.64 6.72
C ALA A 159 12.40 19.89 5.44
N SER A 160 12.89 19.34 4.34
CA SER A 160 12.15 19.25 3.07
C SER A 160 12.45 17.93 2.40
N PHE A 161 11.42 17.34 1.80
CA PHE A 161 11.62 16.20 0.92
C PHE A 161 12.14 16.65 -0.43
N CYS A 162 12.96 15.80 -1.05
CA CYS A 162 13.55 16.00 -2.36
C CYS A 162 13.62 14.67 -3.10
N ALA A 163 13.72 14.75 -4.42
CA ALA A 163 14.00 13.57 -5.23
C ALA A 163 15.42 13.05 -4.94
N ARG A 164 15.68 11.78 -5.26
CA ARG A 164 17.01 11.13 -5.06
C ARG A 164 18.18 11.81 -5.74
N ASP A 165 17.93 12.55 -6.82
CA ASP A 165 18.95 13.35 -7.51
C ASP A 165 19.17 14.73 -6.86
N GLY A 166 18.49 15.01 -5.74
CA GLY A 166 18.52 16.28 -5.00
C GLY A 166 17.59 17.35 -5.56
N SER A 167 16.86 17.07 -6.65
CA SER A 167 15.88 17.99 -7.23
C SER A 167 14.61 18.09 -6.38
N THR A 168 13.72 19.01 -6.74
CA THR A 168 12.42 19.17 -6.07
C THR A 168 11.64 17.86 -6.14
N LEU A 169 11.06 17.44 -5.02
CA LEU A 169 10.14 16.32 -5.03
C LEU A 169 8.90 16.73 -5.84
N GLU A 170 8.59 15.97 -6.89
CA GLU A 170 7.35 16.13 -7.63
C GLU A 170 6.22 15.40 -6.90
N PRO A 171 4.96 15.88 -6.96
CA PRO A 171 3.83 15.13 -6.42
C PRO A 171 3.73 13.75 -7.08
N PRO A 172 3.20 12.74 -6.36
CA PRO A 172 3.00 11.43 -6.96
C PRO A 172 1.96 11.52 -8.09
N PRO A 173 2.04 10.61 -9.08
CA PRO A 173 1.04 10.57 -10.13
C PRO A 173 -0.34 10.34 -9.54
N ARG A 174 -1.35 11.01 -10.10
CA ARG A 174 -2.75 10.72 -9.77
C ARG A 174 -3.02 9.25 -10.11
N TYR A 175 -3.51 8.48 -9.14
CA TYR A 175 -3.94 7.13 -9.41
C TYR A 175 -5.34 7.14 -10.04
N ILE A 176 -5.62 6.13 -10.85
CA ILE A 176 -6.86 5.98 -11.58
C ILE A 176 -7.74 5.03 -10.77
N ALA A 177 -8.90 5.51 -10.30
CA ALA A 177 -9.80 4.69 -9.50
C ALA A 177 -10.55 3.63 -10.32
N TYR A 178 -10.79 3.88 -11.61
CA TYR A 178 -11.51 2.97 -12.49
C TYR A 178 -10.96 2.99 -13.91
N LYS A 179 -11.05 1.85 -14.58
CA LYS A 179 -10.73 1.73 -16.00
C LYS A 179 -11.97 1.37 -16.80
N ASP A 180 -12.37 2.31 -17.67
CA ASP A 180 -13.31 2.03 -18.74
C ASP A 180 -12.56 1.39 -19.93
N SER A 181 -13.13 0.32 -20.45
CA SER A 181 -12.72 -0.29 -21.71
C SER A 181 -13.60 0.21 -22.84
N ASP A 182 -13.06 0.21 -24.06
CA ASP A 182 -13.83 0.59 -25.23
C ASP A 182 -15.06 -0.31 -25.41
N PRO A 183 -16.21 0.25 -25.83
CA PRO A 183 -17.41 -0.54 -26.05
C PRO A 183 -17.17 -1.64 -27.08
N SER A 184 -17.47 -2.88 -26.71
CA SER A 184 -17.32 -4.01 -27.62
C SER A 184 -18.33 -3.92 -28.76
N GLN A 185 -17.89 -4.15 -30.00
CA GLN A 185 -18.78 -4.19 -31.16
C GLN A 185 -19.58 -5.50 -31.25
N GLU A 186 -19.13 -6.54 -30.56
CA GLU A 186 -19.77 -7.86 -30.52
C GLU A 186 -20.15 -8.23 -29.08
N PRO A 187 -21.12 -9.12 -28.88
CA PRO A 187 -21.38 -9.68 -27.56
C PRO A 187 -20.13 -10.41 -27.04
N VAL A 188 -19.77 -10.17 -25.79
CA VAL A 188 -18.59 -10.77 -25.15
C VAL A 188 -19.04 -11.58 -23.96
N GLU A 189 -18.61 -12.84 -23.92
CA GLU A 189 -18.79 -13.67 -22.74
C GLU A 189 -17.73 -13.30 -21.70
N VAL A 190 -18.20 -12.78 -20.56
CA VAL A 190 -17.40 -12.41 -19.40
C VAL A 190 -17.25 -13.62 -18.51
N TYR A 191 -16.00 -13.88 -18.12
CA TYR A 191 -15.62 -14.99 -17.26
C TYR A 191 -14.90 -14.46 -16.03
N GLY A 192 -15.39 -14.85 -14.85
CA GLY A 192 -14.74 -14.56 -13.57
C GLY A 192 -14.42 -15.85 -12.84
N LEU A 193 -13.19 -15.96 -12.35
CA LEU A 193 -12.57 -17.20 -11.87
C LEU A 193 -11.94 -16.96 -10.50
N MET A 194 -12.30 -17.78 -9.52
CA MET A 194 -11.67 -17.82 -8.19
C MET A 194 -10.57 -18.87 -8.09
N SER A 195 -10.72 -19.99 -8.79
CA SER A 195 -9.81 -21.12 -8.66
C SER A 195 -9.73 -21.96 -9.92
N PHE A 196 -8.52 -22.41 -10.23
CA PHE A 196 -8.26 -23.35 -11.33
C PHE A 196 -8.65 -24.79 -11.00
N HIS A 197 -9.29 -25.03 -9.86
CA HIS A 197 -9.67 -26.33 -9.35
C HIS A 197 -11.15 -26.37 -8.94
N CYS A 198 -11.77 -27.55 -9.11
CA CYS A 198 -13.03 -27.94 -8.49
C CYS A 198 -13.09 -29.47 -8.38
N GLU A 199 -14.08 -30.00 -7.66
CA GLU A 199 -14.21 -31.45 -7.38
C GLU A 199 -14.23 -32.33 -8.65
N GLU A 200 -14.82 -31.81 -9.74
CA GLU A 200 -14.97 -32.51 -11.01
C GLU A 200 -13.70 -32.48 -11.90
N ILE A 201 -12.67 -31.73 -11.50
CA ILE A 201 -11.43 -31.58 -12.26
C ILE A 201 -10.29 -32.22 -11.47
N ASP A 202 -9.58 -33.14 -12.10
CA ASP A 202 -8.43 -33.79 -11.48
C ASP A 202 -7.30 -32.78 -11.20
N TYR A 203 -6.46 -33.13 -10.22
CA TYR A 203 -5.37 -32.29 -9.76
C TYR A 203 -4.37 -31.93 -10.88
N ASP A 204 -4.01 -32.89 -11.73
CA ASP A 204 -3.00 -32.67 -12.78
C ASP A 204 -3.51 -31.68 -13.84
N THR A 205 -4.79 -31.79 -14.22
CA THR A 205 -5.44 -30.83 -15.12
C THR A 205 -5.51 -29.43 -14.49
N SER A 206 -5.83 -29.34 -13.20
CA SER A 206 -5.87 -28.08 -12.46
C SER A 206 -4.49 -27.41 -12.40
N ILE A 207 -3.44 -28.17 -12.09
CA ILE A 207 -2.05 -27.70 -12.08
C ILE A 207 -1.62 -27.23 -13.47
N LYS A 208 -1.97 -27.97 -14.52
CA LYS A 208 -1.64 -27.59 -15.90
C LYS A 208 -2.28 -26.24 -16.28
N ALA A 209 -3.54 -26.01 -15.90
CA ALA A 209 -4.23 -24.74 -16.13
C ALA A 209 -3.57 -23.58 -15.37
N TRP A 210 -3.25 -23.77 -14.09
CA TRP A 210 -2.53 -22.78 -13.30
C TRP A 210 -1.15 -22.46 -13.88
N GLN A 211 -0.41 -23.47 -14.34
CA GLN A 211 0.89 -23.29 -14.99
C GLN A 211 0.78 -22.48 -16.28
N ALA A 212 -0.26 -22.72 -17.09
CA ALA A 212 -0.52 -21.94 -18.30
C ALA A 212 -0.71 -20.45 -17.99
N TRP A 213 -1.54 -20.15 -16.98
CA TRP A 213 -1.74 -18.79 -16.47
C TRP A 213 -0.46 -18.17 -15.94
N SER A 214 0.25 -18.87 -15.05
CA SER A 214 1.51 -18.40 -14.45
C SER A 214 2.57 -18.10 -15.51
N ASN A 215 2.67 -18.93 -16.55
CA ASN A 215 3.59 -18.73 -17.67
C ASN A 215 3.21 -17.51 -18.51
N ALA A 216 1.92 -17.28 -18.77
CA ALA A 216 1.46 -16.09 -19.48
C ALA A 216 1.90 -14.80 -18.75
N LEU A 217 1.69 -14.73 -17.42
CA LEU A 217 2.15 -13.60 -16.60
C LEU A 217 3.67 -13.42 -16.62
N ARG A 218 4.43 -14.52 -16.46
CA ARG A 218 5.90 -14.49 -16.48
C ARG A 218 6.46 -14.02 -17.81
N SER A 219 5.87 -14.46 -18.92
CA SER A 219 6.30 -14.06 -20.28
C SER A 219 6.18 -12.57 -20.55
N LYS A 220 5.35 -11.88 -19.77
CA LYS A 220 5.08 -10.44 -19.82
C LYS A 220 5.71 -9.66 -18.67
N GLU A 221 6.51 -10.33 -17.83
CA GLU A 221 7.13 -9.75 -16.63
C GLU A 221 6.12 -9.13 -15.64
N LEU A 222 4.90 -9.67 -15.58
CA LEU A 222 3.79 -9.14 -14.76
C LEU A 222 3.79 -9.63 -13.31
N ASN A 223 4.72 -10.49 -12.93
CA ASN A 223 4.82 -11.08 -11.59
C ASN A 223 6.03 -10.52 -10.82
N ARG A 224 6.07 -9.19 -10.67
CA ARG A 224 7.18 -8.45 -10.05
C ARG A 224 6.88 -8.18 -8.57
N ARG A 225 7.70 -8.76 -7.68
CA ARG A 225 7.45 -8.72 -6.23
C ARG A 225 7.76 -7.40 -5.54
N ASP A 226 8.52 -6.54 -6.21
CA ASP A 226 8.95 -5.23 -5.72
C ASP A 226 7.85 -4.16 -5.79
N GLN A 227 6.71 -4.44 -6.44
CA GLN A 227 5.59 -3.52 -6.60
C GLN A 227 4.52 -3.65 -5.49
N TYR A 228 4.67 -4.56 -4.53
CA TYR A 228 3.57 -4.92 -3.61
C TYR A 228 3.28 -3.93 -2.47
N ASP A 229 4.22 -3.04 -2.16
CA ASP A 229 4.13 -2.24 -0.93
C ASP A 229 3.48 -0.86 -1.12
N SER A 230 3.08 -0.49 -2.34
CA SER A 230 2.55 0.86 -2.63
C SER A 230 1.17 0.85 -3.27
N VAL A 231 0.43 1.94 -3.06
CA VAL A 231 -0.92 2.19 -3.63
C VAL A 231 -0.90 2.02 -5.15
N VAL A 232 0.04 2.68 -5.84
CA VAL A 232 0.19 2.58 -7.30
C VAL A 232 0.63 1.18 -7.72
N GLY A 233 1.57 0.56 -7.00
CA GLY A 233 2.01 -0.79 -7.32
C GLY A 233 0.88 -1.81 -7.22
N ARG A 234 0.02 -1.69 -6.20
CA ARG A 234 -1.19 -2.49 -6.01
C ARG A 234 -2.21 -2.28 -7.13
N MET A 235 -2.46 -1.04 -7.53
CA MET A 235 -3.30 -0.72 -8.69
C MET A 235 -2.76 -1.37 -9.98
N LEU A 236 -1.43 -1.31 -10.18
CA LEU A 236 -0.77 -1.85 -11.37
C LEU A 236 -0.85 -3.38 -11.45
N MET A 237 -0.93 -4.09 -10.33
CA MET A 237 -1.14 -5.55 -10.34
C MET A 237 -2.45 -5.96 -11.04
N ASN A 238 -3.46 -5.10 -11.00
CA ASN A 238 -4.73 -5.35 -11.69
C ASN A 238 -4.68 -4.80 -13.12
N LEU A 239 -4.21 -3.56 -13.27
CA LEU A 239 -4.23 -2.86 -14.55
C LEU A 239 -3.26 -3.43 -15.59
N LEU A 240 -2.06 -3.86 -15.20
CA LEU A 240 -1.07 -4.35 -16.16
C LEU A 240 -1.51 -5.69 -16.80
N PRO A 241 -1.96 -6.71 -16.05
CA PRO A 241 -2.55 -7.90 -16.67
C PRO A 241 -3.76 -7.60 -17.56
N LEU A 242 -4.64 -6.69 -17.13
CA LEU A 242 -5.77 -6.26 -17.95
C LEU A 242 -5.31 -5.69 -19.31
N ASN A 243 -4.27 -4.85 -19.33
CA ASN A 243 -3.76 -4.24 -20.55
C ASN A 243 -2.92 -5.20 -21.42
N GLU A 244 -2.12 -6.08 -20.82
CA GLU A 244 -1.16 -6.92 -21.54
C GLU A 244 -1.73 -8.25 -22.03
N ILE A 245 -2.69 -8.82 -21.29
CA ILE A 245 -3.28 -10.14 -21.59
C ILE A 245 -4.82 -10.12 -21.58
N GLY A 246 -5.46 -8.99 -21.28
CA GLY A 246 -6.92 -8.85 -21.34
C GLY A 246 -7.67 -9.45 -20.15
N ILE A 247 -6.97 -9.75 -19.05
CA ILE A 247 -7.57 -10.33 -17.83
C ILE A 247 -7.12 -9.50 -16.64
N SER A 248 -8.07 -8.90 -15.92
CA SER A 248 -7.82 -8.24 -14.64
C SER A 248 -7.52 -9.27 -13.57
N GLN A 249 -6.59 -8.93 -12.69
CA GLN A 249 -6.18 -9.76 -11.56
C GLN A 249 -6.38 -8.99 -10.25
N MET A 250 -7.11 -9.60 -9.32
CA MET A 250 -7.43 -9.01 -8.02
C MET A 250 -7.00 -9.97 -6.93
N VAL A 251 -6.23 -9.48 -5.96
CA VAL A 251 -5.88 -10.24 -4.76
C VAL A 251 -7.01 -10.09 -3.76
N LEU A 252 -7.45 -11.20 -3.19
CA LEU A 252 -8.50 -11.25 -2.18
C LEU A 252 -7.89 -11.69 -0.84
N ARG A 253 -8.56 -11.36 0.26
CA ARG A 253 -8.23 -11.93 1.57
C ARG A 253 -8.43 -13.45 1.54
N GLN A 254 -7.79 -14.13 2.49
CA GLN A 254 -8.11 -15.52 2.78
C GLN A 254 -9.61 -15.63 3.12
N ASP A 255 -10.29 -16.61 2.53
CA ASP A 255 -11.71 -16.91 2.68
C ASP A 255 -12.69 -15.81 2.19
N GLU A 256 -12.18 -14.80 1.48
CA GLU A 256 -13.03 -13.77 0.88
C GLU A 256 -13.78 -14.31 -0.34
N SER A 257 -15.06 -13.95 -0.42
CA SER A 257 -15.94 -14.36 -1.51
C SER A 257 -16.21 -13.23 -2.49
N VAL A 258 -16.65 -13.60 -3.69
CA VAL A 258 -17.13 -12.66 -4.70
C VAL A 258 -18.59 -12.97 -4.98
N SER A 259 -19.45 -11.96 -4.86
CA SER A 259 -20.86 -12.07 -5.20
C SER A 259 -21.12 -11.52 -6.59
N VAL A 260 -21.95 -12.20 -7.37
CA VAL A 260 -22.17 -11.88 -8.78
C VAL A 260 -23.65 -11.71 -9.04
N GLU A 261 -23.97 -10.57 -9.63
CA GLU A 261 -25.25 -10.32 -10.27
C GLU A 261 -25.06 -10.43 -11.78
N ALA A 262 -25.72 -11.39 -12.42
CA ALA A 262 -25.69 -11.58 -13.85
C ALA A 262 -27.11 -11.69 -14.40
N GLY A 263 -27.36 -11.00 -15.51
CA GLY A 263 -28.67 -10.99 -16.19
C GLY A 263 -28.56 -10.61 -17.66
N PRO A 264 -29.69 -10.48 -18.36
CA PRO A 264 -29.72 -10.14 -19.79
C PRO A 264 -29.08 -8.79 -20.13
N ASP A 265 -29.07 -7.85 -19.17
CA ASP A 265 -28.58 -6.49 -19.37
C ASP A 265 -27.09 -6.33 -19.05
N GLY A 266 -26.47 -7.34 -18.42
CA GLY A 266 -25.05 -7.32 -18.09
C GLY A 266 -24.71 -8.07 -16.79
N VAL A 267 -23.57 -7.70 -16.21
CA VAL A 267 -22.99 -8.29 -15.00
C VAL A 267 -22.38 -7.23 -14.09
N ILE A 268 -22.53 -7.42 -12.79
CA ILE A 268 -21.77 -6.72 -11.76
C ILE A 268 -21.19 -7.76 -10.81
N ALA A 269 -19.88 -7.69 -10.59
CA ALA A 269 -19.21 -8.45 -9.55
C ALA A 269 -18.96 -7.54 -8.35
N TYR A 270 -19.30 -8.02 -7.16
CA TYR A 270 -19.13 -7.35 -5.89
C TYR A 270 -18.11 -8.10 -5.03
N ARG A 271 -17.30 -7.35 -4.29
CA ARG A 271 -16.43 -7.90 -3.26
C ARG A 271 -17.26 -8.30 -2.03
N GLY A 272 -16.99 -9.48 -1.48
CA GLY A 272 -17.66 -10.01 -0.30
C GLY A 272 -18.98 -10.74 -0.61
N GLU A 273 -19.63 -11.18 0.47
CA GLU A 273 -20.94 -11.84 0.38
C GLU A 273 -22.06 -10.80 0.37
N VAL A 274 -22.89 -10.83 -0.68
CA VAL A 274 -24.04 -9.94 -0.85
C VAL A 274 -25.33 -10.74 -0.78
N ARG A 275 -26.28 -10.26 0.04
CA ARG A 275 -27.57 -10.91 0.26
C ARG A 275 -28.30 -11.20 -1.04
N GLY A 276 -28.65 -12.47 -1.24
CA GLY A 276 -29.46 -12.93 -2.36
C GLY A 276 -28.75 -13.03 -3.71
N LEU A 277 -27.43 -12.80 -3.78
CA LEU A 277 -26.64 -12.98 -4.99
C LEU A 277 -25.90 -14.33 -5.02
N LYS A 278 -25.55 -14.80 -6.22
CA LYS A 278 -24.69 -15.98 -6.37
C LYS A 278 -23.31 -15.63 -5.83
N ARG A 279 -22.75 -16.49 -4.99
CA ARG A 279 -21.42 -16.34 -4.40
C ARG A 279 -20.44 -17.33 -5.03
N LEU A 280 -19.23 -16.86 -5.32
CA LEU A 280 -18.06 -17.68 -5.61
C LEU A 280 -17.19 -17.74 -4.35
N VAL A 281 -16.68 -18.91 -4.01
CA VAL A 281 -15.84 -19.12 -2.83
C VAL A 281 -14.68 -20.01 -3.22
N ASP A 282 -13.45 -19.50 -3.12
CA ASP A 282 -12.21 -20.28 -3.20
C ASP A 282 -10.99 -19.38 -2.83
N GLU A 283 -9.77 -19.91 -2.92
CA GLU A 283 -8.54 -19.23 -2.47
C GLU A 283 -8.22 -17.90 -3.18
N GLY A 284 -8.20 -16.80 -2.40
CA GLY A 284 -7.23 -15.68 -2.41
C GLY A 284 -7.04 -14.82 -3.67
N GLN A 285 -7.66 -15.15 -4.81
CA GLN A 285 -7.48 -14.39 -6.05
C GLN A 285 -8.73 -14.45 -6.92
N PHE A 286 -9.13 -13.30 -7.48
CA PHE A 286 -10.18 -13.20 -8.48
C PHE A 286 -9.61 -12.73 -9.81
N LEU A 287 -9.82 -13.54 -10.85
CA LEU A 287 -9.43 -13.26 -12.22
C LEU A 287 -10.68 -12.97 -13.03
N CYS A 288 -10.65 -11.92 -13.86
CA CYS A 288 -11.83 -11.55 -14.64
C CYS A 288 -11.47 -10.99 -16.01
N GLY A 289 -12.23 -11.36 -17.04
CA GLY A 289 -12.02 -10.88 -18.40
C GLY A 289 -12.87 -11.63 -19.42
N PRO A 290 -12.64 -11.40 -20.72
CA PRO A 290 -13.30 -12.16 -21.77
C PRO A 290 -12.93 -13.65 -21.68
N ARG A 291 -13.93 -14.54 -21.71
CA ARG A 291 -13.72 -16.00 -21.67
C ARG A 291 -12.74 -16.47 -22.76
N ALA A 292 -12.79 -15.86 -23.94
CA ALA A 292 -11.90 -16.17 -25.05
C ALA A 292 -10.41 -16.03 -24.67
N ARG A 293 -10.05 -15.04 -23.84
CA ARG A 293 -8.67 -14.87 -23.36
C ARG A 293 -8.23 -15.99 -22.44
N PHE A 294 -9.12 -16.47 -21.56
CA PHE A 294 -8.83 -17.65 -20.74
C PHE A 294 -8.59 -18.89 -21.63
N ALA A 295 -9.44 -19.10 -22.64
CA ALA A 295 -9.29 -20.22 -23.57
C ALA A 295 -7.96 -20.15 -24.34
N GLU A 296 -7.58 -18.99 -24.88
CA GLU A 296 -6.32 -18.78 -25.58
C GLU A 296 -5.09 -19.10 -24.71
N ILE A 297 -5.12 -18.70 -23.42
CA ILE A 297 -4.05 -19.00 -22.46
C ILE A 297 -3.95 -20.51 -22.22
N LEU A 298 -5.08 -21.20 -22.02
CA LEU A 298 -5.11 -22.66 -21.83
C LEU A 298 -4.61 -23.40 -23.08
N GLU A 299 -5.04 -22.98 -24.27
CA GLU A 299 -4.57 -23.55 -25.54
C GLU A 299 -3.05 -23.41 -25.70
N THR A 300 -2.51 -22.23 -25.37
CA THR A 300 -1.05 -21.99 -25.35
C THR A 300 -0.33 -22.87 -24.32
N GLY A 301 -0.99 -23.16 -23.20
CA GLY A 301 -0.55 -24.12 -22.18
C GLY A 301 -0.70 -25.61 -22.56
N GLY A 302 -1.09 -25.91 -23.80
CA GLY A 302 -1.18 -27.26 -24.34
C GLY A 302 -2.52 -27.96 -24.10
N PHE A 303 -3.60 -27.22 -23.79
CA PHE A 303 -4.96 -27.74 -23.93
C PHE A 303 -5.36 -27.78 -25.40
N SER A 304 -6.22 -28.72 -25.79
CA SER A 304 -6.91 -28.60 -27.07
C SER A 304 -7.99 -27.53 -26.97
N LYS A 305 -8.39 -26.92 -28.08
CA LYS A 305 -9.49 -25.93 -28.11
C LYS A 305 -10.77 -26.44 -27.43
N ALA A 306 -11.17 -27.68 -27.74
CA ALA A 306 -12.34 -28.31 -27.10
C ALA A 306 -12.11 -28.58 -25.61
N GLY A 307 -10.89 -28.99 -25.23
CA GLY A 307 -10.51 -29.24 -23.84
C GLY A 307 -10.49 -27.97 -22.99
N ALA A 308 -10.00 -26.86 -23.52
CA ALA A 308 -10.02 -25.56 -22.86
C ALA A 308 -11.47 -25.09 -22.62
N GLY A 309 -12.33 -25.20 -23.63
CA GLY A 309 -13.76 -24.87 -23.50
C GLY A 309 -14.45 -25.71 -22.42
N ALA A 310 -14.28 -27.03 -22.47
CA ALA A 310 -14.89 -27.93 -21.48
C ALA A 310 -14.39 -27.68 -20.06
N PHE A 311 -13.09 -27.42 -19.88
CA PHE A 311 -12.51 -27.09 -18.58
C PHE A 311 -13.17 -25.83 -17.97
N LEU A 312 -13.29 -24.76 -18.76
CA LEU A 312 -13.91 -23.51 -18.31
C LEU A 312 -15.42 -23.66 -18.04
N ASP A 313 -16.11 -24.55 -18.77
CA ASP A 313 -17.52 -24.88 -18.50
C ASP A 313 -17.69 -25.60 -17.16
N THR A 314 -16.83 -26.58 -16.87
CA THR A 314 -16.86 -27.33 -15.61
C THR A 314 -16.70 -26.38 -14.42
N LEU A 315 -15.70 -25.48 -14.46
CA LEU A 315 -15.48 -24.50 -13.40
C LEU A 315 -16.66 -23.53 -13.19
N ALA A 316 -17.36 -23.14 -14.27
CA ALA A 316 -18.54 -22.28 -14.16
C ALA A 316 -19.74 -23.00 -13.52
N GLN A 317 -19.83 -24.32 -13.71
CA GLN A 317 -20.88 -25.18 -13.14
C GLN A 317 -20.63 -25.51 -11.66
N SER A 318 -19.37 -25.61 -11.24
CA SER A 318 -18.96 -25.99 -9.88
C SER A 318 -18.85 -24.81 -8.89
N SER A 319 -19.25 -23.60 -9.29
CA SER A 319 -19.16 -22.36 -8.48
C SER A 319 -17.74 -21.84 -8.19
N SER A 320 -16.70 -22.43 -8.79
CA SER A 320 -15.33 -21.86 -8.82
C SER A 320 -15.22 -20.69 -9.82
N ALA A 321 -16.18 -20.56 -10.73
CA ALA A 321 -16.27 -19.47 -11.70
C ALA A 321 -17.72 -19.04 -11.99
N PHE A 322 -17.86 -17.90 -12.67
CA PHE A 322 -19.08 -17.53 -13.36
C PHE A 322 -18.82 -17.22 -14.83
N CYS A 323 -19.89 -17.27 -15.59
CA CYS A 323 -19.93 -16.92 -16.99
C CYS A 323 -21.19 -16.12 -17.27
N ALA A 324 -21.08 -14.99 -17.95
CA ALA A 324 -22.22 -14.14 -18.31
C ALA A 324 -22.00 -13.49 -19.68
N LEU A 325 -23.06 -13.35 -20.49
CA LEU A 325 -22.97 -12.71 -21.79
C LEU A 325 -23.24 -11.21 -21.66
N ALA A 326 -22.22 -10.38 -21.92
CA ALA A 326 -22.39 -8.94 -22.09
C ALA A 326 -22.85 -8.65 -23.54
N PRO A 327 -23.96 -7.93 -23.76
CA PRO A 327 -24.42 -7.64 -25.11
C PRO A 327 -23.44 -6.77 -25.91
N ALA A 328 -23.60 -6.73 -27.24
CA ALA A 328 -22.86 -5.79 -28.08
C ALA A 328 -23.15 -4.33 -27.65
N GLY A 329 -22.13 -3.47 -27.73
CA GLY A 329 -22.18 -2.09 -27.25
C GLY A 329 -22.01 -1.94 -25.74
N SER A 330 -21.77 -3.02 -25.00
CA SER A 330 -21.52 -2.95 -23.55
C SER A 330 -20.25 -2.17 -23.24
N ASN A 331 -20.34 -1.31 -22.23
CA ASN A 331 -19.19 -0.66 -21.63
C ASN A 331 -18.70 -1.51 -20.45
N PHE A 332 -17.38 -1.69 -20.33
CA PHE A 332 -16.77 -2.45 -19.24
C PHE A 332 -16.01 -1.50 -18.33
N ARG A 333 -16.24 -1.62 -17.03
CA ARG A 333 -15.63 -0.79 -16.01
C ARG A 333 -15.05 -1.67 -14.94
N TYR A 334 -13.77 -1.50 -14.70
CA TYR A 334 -13.02 -2.22 -13.68
C TYR A 334 -12.66 -1.28 -12.55
N MET A 335 -12.92 -1.70 -11.31
CA MET A 335 -12.41 -1.02 -10.13
C MET A 335 -10.89 -1.23 -10.04
N LEU A 336 -10.16 -0.13 -9.97
CA LEU A 336 -8.72 -0.12 -9.80
C LEU A 336 -8.29 0.50 -8.46
N ASP A 337 -9.22 1.08 -7.72
CA ASP A 337 -8.97 1.75 -6.45
C ASP A 337 -8.29 0.80 -5.45
N PRO A 338 -6.97 0.92 -5.24
CA PRO A 338 -6.21 -0.03 -4.44
C PRO A 338 -6.65 -0.03 -2.98
N GLU A 339 -7.25 1.06 -2.51
CA GLU A 339 -7.94 1.08 -1.23
C GLU A 339 -9.14 0.16 -1.31
N THR A 340 -10.13 0.31 -2.20
CA THR A 340 -11.21 -0.70 -2.34
C THR A 340 -10.69 -2.13 -2.58
N LEU A 341 -9.60 -2.29 -3.32
CA LEU A 341 -8.97 -3.58 -3.59
C LEU A 341 -8.27 -4.18 -2.36
N MET A 342 -7.95 -3.37 -1.36
CA MET A 342 -7.16 -3.79 -0.19
C MET A 342 -7.64 -3.10 1.09
N ALA A 343 -8.90 -2.62 1.16
CA ALA A 343 -9.46 -1.72 2.20
C ALA A 343 -9.54 -2.38 3.57
N PHE A 344 -9.04 -3.60 3.59
CA PHE A 344 -9.15 -4.60 4.58
C PHE A 344 -7.76 -5.28 4.67
N GLU A 345 -6.63 -4.66 4.34
CA GLU A 345 -5.34 -5.29 4.68
C GLU A 345 -4.82 -4.87 6.06
N GLU A 346 -5.37 -3.81 6.64
CA GLU A 346 -4.77 -3.17 7.81
C GLU A 346 -5.53 -3.37 9.13
N ASP A 347 -6.86 -3.61 9.12
CA ASP A 347 -7.62 -3.89 10.35
C ASP A 347 -8.38 -5.23 10.29
N GLY A 348 -8.09 -6.07 11.28
CA GLY A 348 -8.45 -7.49 11.32
C GLY A 348 -9.92 -7.83 11.59
N ASP A 349 -10.82 -6.86 11.79
CA ASP A 349 -12.18 -7.13 12.28
C ASP A 349 -13.31 -6.83 11.28
N ASP A 350 -13.06 -6.09 10.20
CA ASP A 350 -14.09 -5.77 9.20
C ASP A 350 -14.06 -6.77 8.04
N MET A 351 -14.48 -8.01 8.28
CA MET A 351 -14.81 -8.91 7.18
C MET A 351 -16.20 -8.54 6.63
N LEU A 352 -16.25 -8.20 5.34
CA LEU A 352 -17.48 -7.86 4.61
C LEU A 352 -18.35 -9.10 4.36
N TYR A 353 -19.07 -9.52 5.39
CA TYR A 353 -20.05 -10.61 5.29
C TYR A 353 -21.47 -10.05 5.30
N ASP A 354 -22.34 -10.63 4.47
CA ASP A 354 -23.78 -10.40 4.46
C ASP A 354 -24.18 -8.94 4.21
N LEU A 355 -23.57 -8.33 3.18
CA LEU A 355 -23.83 -6.96 2.77
C LEU A 355 -25.17 -6.81 2.06
N ASP A 356 -25.84 -5.69 2.30
CA ASP A 356 -26.89 -5.20 1.40
C ASP A 356 -26.25 -4.69 0.11
N LYS A 357 -26.92 -4.93 -1.02
CA LYS A 357 -26.40 -4.60 -2.36
C LYS A 357 -26.02 -3.11 -2.51
N ALA A 358 -26.75 -2.22 -1.84
CA ALA A 358 -26.50 -0.78 -1.88
C ALA A 358 -25.16 -0.39 -1.21
N ASP A 359 -24.68 -1.22 -0.29
CA ASP A 359 -23.46 -1.01 0.49
C ASP A 359 -22.28 -1.86 -0.03
N ALA A 360 -22.54 -2.75 -0.99
CA ALA A 360 -21.55 -3.63 -1.59
C ALA A 360 -20.56 -2.88 -2.47
N LEU A 361 -19.31 -3.34 -2.50
CA LEU A 361 -18.23 -2.74 -3.28
C LEU A 361 -18.17 -3.38 -4.67
N PRO A 362 -18.62 -2.70 -5.74
CA PRO A 362 -18.51 -3.26 -7.08
C PRO A 362 -17.04 -3.26 -7.53
N ILE A 363 -16.57 -4.40 -8.02
CA ILE A 363 -15.19 -4.57 -8.50
C ILE A 363 -15.09 -4.65 -10.03
N MET A 364 -16.19 -5.01 -10.69
CA MET A 364 -16.33 -5.00 -12.13
C MET A 364 -17.80 -4.83 -12.50
N ALA A 365 -18.09 -4.05 -13.54
CA ALA A 365 -19.39 -4.00 -14.18
C ALA A 365 -19.22 -4.04 -15.70
N ALA A 366 -20.13 -4.72 -16.38
CA ALA A 366 -20.21 -4.76 -17.83
C ALA A 366 -21.66 -4.89 -18.27
N GLY A 367 -22.13 -4.04 -19.19
CA GLY A 367 -23.52 -4.14 -19.66
C GLY A 367 -23.97 -2.98 -20.54
N THR A 368 -25.24 -3.04 -20.95
CA THR A 368 -25.90 -2.05 -21.81
C THR A 368 -26.77 -1.06 -21.04
N PHE A 369 -27.01 -1.30 -19.75
CA PHE A 369 -27.62 -0.33 -18.85
C PHE A 369 -26.64 0.79 -18.49
N GLU A 370 -27.13 1.88 -17.88
CA GLU A 370 -26.26 2.91 -17.32
C GLU A 370 -25.32 2.25 -16.33
N MET A 371 -24.05 2.13 -16.73
CA MET A 371 -23.02 1.52 -15.89
C MET A 371 -23.06 2.13 -14.50
N PRO A 372 -23.10 1.33 -13.43
CA PRO A 372 -23.12 1.88 -12.10
C PRO A 372 -21.84 2.70 -11.93
N GLU A 373 -21.98 3.85 -11.28
CA GLU A 373 -20.81 4.54 -10.77
C GLU A 373 -20.14 3.59 -9.77
N MET A 374 -18.91 3.23 -10.07
CA MET A 374 -18.08 2.49 -9.14
C MET A 374 -17.76 3.47 -8.00
N ILE A 375 -17.94 3.09 -6.75
CA ILE A 375 -17.72 3.98 -5.60
C ILE A 375 -16.33 3.67 -5.02
N THR A 376 -15.45 4.66 -4.88
CA THR A 376 -14.15 4.43 -4.24
C THR A 376 -14.33 4.20 -2.73
N HIS A 377 -13.32 3.60 -2.11
CA HIS A 377 -13.24 3.48 -0.68
C HIS A 377 -13.36 4.86 0.00
N ARG A 378 -12.64 5.86 -0.52
CA ARG A 378 -12.65 7.24 -0.02
C ARG A 378 -14.04 7.89 -0.10
N ASP A 379 -14.73 7.72 -1.23
CA ASP A 379 -16.08 8.27 -1.40
C ASP A 379 -17.07 7.65 -0.41
N ARG A 380 -16.91 6.35 -0.14
CA ARG A 380 -17.72 5.66 0.87
C ARG A 380 -17.44 6.19 2.27
N GLU A 381 -16.18 6.31 2.68
CA GLU A 381 -15.83 6.85 3.99
C GLU A 381 -16.32 8.31 4.17
N ALA A 382 -16.23 9.13 3.11
CA ALA A 382 -16.80 10.47 3.12
C ALA A 382 -18.33 10.46 3.30
N ARG A 383 -19.05 9.54 2.64
CA ARG A 383 -20.50 9.38 2.80
C ARG A 383 -20.87 8.90 4.21
N LYS A 384 -20.13 7.95 4.79
CA LYS A 384 -20.33 7.48 6.17
C LYS A 384 -20.14 8.63 7.17
N LEU A 385 -19.05 9.40 7.04
CA LEU A 385 -18.79 10.55 7.90
C LEU A 385 -19.92 11.59 7.80
N ALA A 386 -20.39 11.89 6.59
CA ALA A 386 -21.51 12.81 6.37
C ALA A 386 -22.83 12.29 6.99
N ALA A 387 -23.11 11.00 6.89
CA ALA A 387 -24.27 10.37 7.50
C ALA A 387 -24.22 10.41 9.04
N ASN A 388 -23.04 10.14 9.62
CA ASN A 388 -22.84 10.21 11.08
C ASN A 388 -23.04 11.63 11.60
N LEU A 389 -22.48 12.64 10.91
CA LEU A 389 -22.68 14.05 11.23
C LEU A 389 -24.16 14.47 11.12
N SER A 390 -24.88 13.96 10.12
CA SER A 390 -26.33 14.18 9.96
C SER A 390 -27.13 13.55 11.11
N SER A 391 -26.70 12.41 11.63
CA SER A 391 -27.37 11.72 12.74
C SER A 391 -27.13 12.39 14.10
N GLU A 392 -25.97 13.02 14.28
CA GLU A 392 -25.64 13.79 15.49
C GLU A 392 -26.34 15.16 15.54
N LEU A 393 -26.72 15.72 14.39
CA LEU A 393 -27.37 17.03 14.30
C LEU A 393 -28.90 17.01 14.49
N GLY A 394 -29.53 15.83 14.49
CA GLY A 394 -30.97 15.65 14.71
C GLY A 394 -31.86 16.24 13.61
N GLU A 395 -32.92 15.52 13.21
CA GLU A 395 -33.94 16.11 12.33
C GLU A 395 -34.59 17.33 13.02
N PRO A 396 -34.81 18.45 12.30
CA PRO A 396 -35.53 19.58 12.86
C PRO A 396 -36.98 19.17 13.13
N THR A 397 -37.39 19.29 14.39
CA THR A 397 -38.75 19.03 14.88
C THR A 397 -39.78 20.04 14.41
#